data_AF-A0A9W8B8E2-F1
#
_entry.id   AF-A0A9W8B8E2-F1
#
_cell.length_a   1.000
_cell.length_b   1.000
_cell.length_c   1.000
_cell.angle_alpha   90.00
_cell.angle_beta   90.00
_cell.angle_gamma   90.00
#
_symmetry.space_group_name_H-M   'P 1'
#
loop_
_entity.id
_entity.type
_entity.pdbx_description
1 polymer ?
#
loop_
_entity_poly.entity_id
_entity_poly.type
_entity_poly.pdbx_seq_one_letter_code
_entity_poly.pdbx_strand_id
1 'polypeptide(L)'
;MTPNIQVFVTELGLEGIVPVAMHRVARRLTDTEHLLRDFLDLYVRDELMAMPLVSHLAAANPAALAEMCARNVSLIAHRASQLATLLPAKDVLDKELSPMQPLLRLLADAVAPANLSQMDFVWMPCL
;
A
#
# COMPACT_ATOMS: atom_id res chain seq x y z
N MET A 1 10.87 4.48 -4.35
CA MET A 1 11.41 5.83 -4.07
C MET A 1 12.61 6.02 -4.96
N THR A 2 12.75 7.15 -5.66
CA THR A 2 13.88 7.35 -6.57
C THR A 2 15.18 7.67 -5.79
N PRO A 3 16.37 7.45 -6.37
CA PRO A 3 17.64 7.68 -5.70
C PRO A 3 17.81 9.10 -5.12
N ASN A 4 17.35 10.16 -5.81
CA ASN A 4 17.54 11.52 -5.28
C ASN A 4 16.71 11.77 -4.02
N ILE A 5 15.49 11.20 -3.95
CA ILE A 5 14.66 11.30 -2.75
C ILE A 5 15.33 10.55 -1.59
N GLN A 6 15.97 9.41 -1.86
CA GLN A 6 16.69 8.66 -0.83
C GLN A 6 17.85 9.46 -0.25
N VAL A 7 18.65 10.12 -1.11
CA VAL A 7 19.74 11.00 -0.69
C VAL A 7 19.23 12.15 0.16
N PHE A 8 18.10 12.76 -0.24
CA PHE A 8 17.47 13.84 0.53
C PHE A 8 16.96 13.38 1.90
N VAL A 9 16.30 12.21 1.97
CA VAL A 9 15.73 11.66 3.21
C VAL A 9 16.80 11.14 4.16
N THR A 10 17.97 10.75 3.64
CA THR A 10 19.10 10.10 4.34
C THR A 10 18.79 8.69 4.84
N GLU A 11 19.84 7.90 5.10
CA GLU A 11 19.74 6.52 5.59
C GLU A 11 18.98 6.44 6.92
N LEU A 12 19.25 7.37 7.84
CA LEU A 12 18.55 7.43 9.14
C LEU A 12 17.05 7.70 8.97
N GLY A 13 16.68 8.54 8.00
CA GLY A 13 15.28 8.83 7.69
C GLY A 13 14.55 7.63 7.09
N LEU A 14 15.25 6.86 6.24
CA LEU A 14 14.69 5.67 5.58
C LEU A 14 14.44 4.51 6.54
N GLU A 15 15.27 4.35 7.58
CA GLU A 15 15.06 3.29 8.58
C GLU A 15 14.11 3.71 9.70
N GLY A 16 14.20 4.96 10.15
CA GLY A 16 13.55 5.40 11.39
C GLY A 16 12.29 6.26 11.19
N ILE A 17 12.24 7.11 10.16
CA ILE A 17 11.17 8.11 10.04
C ILE A 17 10.09 7.63 9.08
N VAL A 18 10.47 7.30 7.85
CA VAL A 18 9.52 6.94 6.78
C VAL A 18 8.69 5.70 7.14
N PRO A 19 9.28 4.57 7.57
CA PRO A 19 8.48 3.39 7.84
C PRO A 19 7.63 3.54 9.11
N VAL A 20 8.11 4.29 10.12
CA VAL A 20 7.30 4.59 11.33
C VAL A 20 6.08 5.43 10.95
N ALA A 21 6.27 6.47 10.12
CA ALA A 21 5.17 7.32 9.69
C ALA A 21 4.13 6.51 8.88
N MET A 22 4.59 5.68 7.94
CA MET A 22 3.72 4.78 7.17
C MET A 22 2.96 3.81 8.07
N HIS A 23 3.64 3.15 9.01
CA HIS A 23 3.02 2.24 9.97
C HIS A 23 1.94 2.95 10.81
N ARG A 24 2.24 4.14 11.33
CA ARG A 24 1.29 4.90 12.16
C ARG A 24 0.05 5.30 11.40
N VAL A 25 0.20 5.78 10.15
CA VAL A 25 -0.94 6.11 9.29
C VAL A 25 -1.75 4.86 8.99
N ALA A 26 -1.11 3.78 8.56
CA ALA A 26 -1.79 2.51 8.27
C ALA A 26 -2.55 1.98 9.48
N ARG A 27 -1.91 1.97 10.65
CA ARG A 27 -2.52 1.53 11.90
C ARG A 27 -3.76 2.33 12.24
N ARG A 28 -3.68 3.67 12.16
CA ARG A 28 -4.85 4.54 12.39
C ARG A 28 -5.97 4.29 11.40
N LEU A 29 -5.66 4.05 10.12
CA LEU A 29 -6.67 3.73 9.12
C LEU A 29 -7.29 2.34 9.31
N THR A 30 -6.59 1.41 9.97
CA THR A 30 -7.07 0.05 10.24
C THR A 30 -7.73 -0.12 11.62
N ASP A 31 -7.62 0.88 12.50
CA ASP A 31 -8.28 0.87 13.81
C ASP A 31 -9.80 0.84 13.59
N THR A 32 -10.51 0.03 14.39
CA THR A 32 -11.95 -0.25 14.23
C THR A 32 -12.86 0.97 14.37
N GLU A 33 -12.38 2.05 14.99
CA GLU A 33 -13.08 3.32 15.09
C GLU A 33 -13.14 4.08 13.74
N HIS A 34 -12.21 3.77 12.84
CA HIS A 34 -12.13 4.35 11.52
C HIS A 34 -12.66 3.34 10.50
N LEU A 35 -13.91 3.55 10.05
CA LEU A 35 -14.59 2.70 9.08
C LEU A 35 -14.01 2.90 7.66
N LEU A 36 -12.71 2.61 7.48
CA LEU A 36 -12.02 2.71 6.19
C LEU A 36 -12.80 1.99 5.08
N ARG A 37 -13.41 0.84 5.41
CA ARG A 37 -14.23 0.07 4.46
C ARG A 37 -15.46 0.85 3.99
N ASP A 38 -16.13 1.56 4.89
CA ASP A 38 -17.36 2.29 4.56
C ASP A 38 -17.05 3.48 3.65
N PHE A 39 -15.92 4.15 3.87
CA PHE A 39 -15.45 5.19 2.95
C PHE A 39 -15.03 4.59 1.60
N LEU A 40 -14.29 3.48 1.61
CA LEU A 40 -13.80 2.86 0.38
C LEU A 40 -14.92 2.36 -0.54
N ASP A 41 -16.04 1.89 0.01
CA ASP A 41 -17.14 1.35 -0.81
C ASP A 41 -17.68 2.39 -1.81
N LEU A 42 -17.83 3.64 -1.38
CA LEU A 42 -18.31 4.72 -2.24
C LEU A 42 -17.27 5.10 -3.32
N TYR A 43 -16.01 5.30 -2.93
CA TYR A 43 -14.96 5.69 -3.87
C TYR A 43 -14.63 4.58 -4.88
N VAL A 44 -14.58 3.32 -4.44
CA VAL A 44 -14.31 2.17 -5.32
C VAL A 44 -15.44 1.99 -6.32
N ARG A 45 -16.70 2.16 -5.88
CA ARG A 45 -17.85 2.07 -6.78
C ARG A 45 -17.83 3.16 -7.85
N ASP A 46 -17.51 4.39 -7.47
CA ASP A 46 -17.43 5.52 -8.42
C ASP A 46 -16.31 5.32 -9.45
N GLU A 47 -15.13 4.86 -9.02
CA GLU A 47 -14.01 4.56 -9.92
C GLU A 47 -14.33 3.41 -10.87
N LEU A 48 -15.00 2.35 -10.38
CA LEU A 48 -15.47 1.25 -11.21
C LEU A 48 -16.48 1.75 -12.25
N MET A 49 -17.37 2.66 -11.91
CA MET A 49 -18.35 3.24 -12.84
C MET A 49 -17.72 4.18 -13.87
N ALA A 50 -16.61 4.84 -13.54
CA ALA A 50 -15.87 5.69 -14.46
C ALA A 50 -15.21 4.89 -15.60
N MET A 51 -14.97 3.58 -15.40
CA MET A 51 -14.46 2.71 -16.46
C MET A 51 -15.57 2.27 -17.43
N PRO A 52 -15.50 2.62 -18.74
CA PRO A 52 -16.58 2.33 -19.69
C PRO A 52 -16.94 0.84 -19.80
N LEU A 53 -15.93 -0.03 -19.75
CA LEU A 53 -16.14 -1.48 -19.79
C LEU A 53 -16.95 -1.98 -18.59
N VAL A 54 -16.64 -1.48 -17.41
CA VAL A 54 -17.29 -1.86 -16.15
C VAL A 54 -18.68 -1.24 -16.05
N SER A 55 -18.85 -0.01 -16.54
CA SER A 55 -20.15 0.66 -16.64
C SER A 55 -21.14 -0.13 -17.51
N HIS A 56 -20.68 -0.59 -18.70
CA HIS A 56 -21.49 -1.46 -19.56
C HIS A 56 -21.82 -2.80 -18.90
N LEU A 57 -20.85 -3.42 -18.21
CA LEU A 57 -21.07 -4.66 -17.46
C LEU A 57 -22.10 -4.46 -16.33
N ALA A 58 -22.02 -3.34 -15.61
CA ALA A 58 -22.92 -3.04 -14.50
C ALA A 58 -24.37 -2.81 -14.96
N ALA A 59 -24.57 -2.23 -16.14
CA ALA A 59 -25.90 -2.09 -16.74
C ALA A 59 -26.53 -3.45 -17.09
N ALA A 60 -25.73 -4.43 -17.49
CA ALA A 60 -26.19 -5.79 -17.80
C ALA A 60 -26.29 -6.70 -16.55
N ASN A 61 -25.40 -6.51 -15.58
CA ASN A 61 -25.30 -7.33 -14.37
C ASN A 61 -24.88 -6.50 -13.15
N PRO A 62 -25.84 -5.92 -12.40
CA PRO A 62 -25.53 -5.11 -11.22
C PRO A 62 -24.94 -5.93 -10.06
N ALA A 63 -25.20 -7.24 -10.00
CA ALA A 63 -24.63 -8.11 -8.96
C ALA A 63 -23.12 -8.29 -9.15
N ALA A 64 -22.64 -8.37 -10.40
CA ALA A 64 -21.21 -8.44 -10.69
C ALA A 64 -20.46 -7.18 -10.24
N LEU A 65 -21.08 -5.99 -10.38
CA LEU A 65 -20.52 -4.75 -9.86
C LEU A 65 -20.34 -4.79 -8.33
N ALA A 66 -21.36 -5.24 -7.60
CA ALA A 66 -21.29 -5.32 -6.14
C ALA A 66 -20.16 -6.26 -5.68
N GLU A 67 -19.98 -7.40 -6.36
CA GLU A 67 -18.90 -8.34 -6.08
C GLU A 67 -17.52 -7.76 -6.40
N MET A 68 -17.39 -7.03 -7.52
CA MET A 68 -16.17 -6.30 -7.88
C MET A 68 -15.82 -5.23 -6.84
N CYS A 69 -16.82 -4.47 -6.36
CA CYS A 69 -16.63 -3.48 -5.31
C CYS A 69 -16.11 -4.14 -4.03
N ALA A 70 -16.83 -5.16 -3.53
CA ALA A 70 -16.46 -5.88 -2.32
C ALA A 70 -15.06 -6.50 -2.38
N ARG A 71 -14.66 -7.06 -3.53
CA ARG A 71 -13.30 -7.58 -3.77
C ARG A 71 -12.25 -6.48 -3.67
N ASN A 72 -12.45 -5.36 -4.36
CA ASN A 72 -11.48 -4.26 -4.37
C ASN A 72 -11.36 -3.60 -2.99
N VAL A 73 -12.48 -3.35 -2.31
CA VAL A 73 -12.49 -2.84 -0.93
C VAL A 73 -11.73 -3.79 0.01
N SER A 74 -11.98 -5.09 -0.09
CA SER A 74 -11.28 -6.11 0.71
C SER A 74 -9.78 -6.13 0.43
N LEU A 75 -9.37 -6.03 -0.84
CA LEU A 75 -7.98 -6.00 -1.25
C LEU A 75 -7.24 -4.76 -0.70
N ILE A 76 -7.85 -3.58 -0.81
CA ILE A 76 -7.27 -2.33 -0.31
C ILE A 76 -7.16 -2.38 1.22
N ALA A 77 -8.22 -2.81 1.91
CA ALA A 77 -8.22 -2.97 3.36
C ALA A 77 -7.15 -3.98 3.82
N HIS A 78 -6.99 -5.09 3.09
CA HIS A 78 -5.94 -6.06 3.38
C HIS A 78 -4.53 -5.47 3.21
N ARG A 79 -4.27 -4.73 2.13
CA ARG A 79 -2.98 -4.04 1.94
C ARG A 79 -2.70 -3.02 3.03
N ALA A 80 -3.70 -2.24 3.45
CA ALA A 80 -3.56 -1.33 4.59
C ALA A 80 -3.19 -2.07 5.88
N SER A 81 -3.81 -3.22 6.14
CA SER A 81 -3.50 -4.07 7.31
C SER A 81 -2.07 -4.64 7.27
N GLN A 82 -1.55 -4.96 6.08
CA GLN A 82 -0.17 -5.41 5.92
C GLN A 82 0.83 -4.30 6.30
N LEU A 83 0.55 -3.05 5.95
CA LEU A 83 1.38 -1.89 6.33
C LEU A 83 1.29 -1.58 7.83
N ALA A 84 0.15 -1.91 8.47
CA ALA A 84 -0.04 -1.80 9.91
C ALA A 84 0.59 -2.95 10.70
N THR A 85 1.04 -4.03 10.05
CA THR A 85 1.58 -5.21 10.72
C THR A 85 3.05 -5.00 11.11
N LEU A 86 3.39 -5.32 12.35
CA LEU A 86 4.77 -5.42 12.84
C LEU A 86 5.19 -6.87 12.94
N LEU A 87 6.49 -7.13 12.87
CA LEU A 87 7.02 -8.44 13.22
C LEU A 87 6.64 -8.77 14.67
N PRO A 88 6.22 -10.02 14.96
CA PRO A 88 5.91 -10.43 16.31
C PRO A 88 7.19 -10.41 17.16
N ALA A 89 7.04 -10.09 18.46
CA ALA A 89 8.17 -9.92 19.38
C ALA A 89 9.11 -11.14 19.45
N LYS A 90 8.56 -12.35 19.24
CA LYS A 90 9.35 -13.59 19.16
C LYS A 90 10.31 -13.58 17.98
N ASP A 91 9.84 -13.22 16.79
CA ASP A 91 10.69 -13.15 15.59
C ASP A 91 11.73 -12.03 15.66
N VAL A 92 11.38 -10.92 16.31
CA VAL A 92 12.31 -9.80 16.59
C VAL A 92 13.47 -10.29 17.45
N LEU A 93 13.17 -11.04 18.52
CA LEU A 93 14.18 -11.56 19.44
C LEU A 93 15.01 -12.68 18.82
N ASP A 94 14.36 -13.62 18.13
CA ASP A 94 15.01 -14.81 17.56
C ASP A 94 15.92 -14.48 16.36
N LYS A 95 15.63 -13.40 15.63
CA LYS A 95 16.33 -13.02 14.37
C LYS A 95 17.11 -11.71 14.47
N GLU A 96 17.07 -11.03 15.61
CA GLU A 96 17.67 -9.70 15.81
C GLU A 96 17.23 -8.67 14.74
N LEU A 97 15.97 -8.76 14.30
CA LEU A 97 15.41 -7.91 13.24
C LEU A 97 14.63 -6.73 13.82
N SER A 98 14.59 -5.61 13.09
CA SER A 98 13.73 -4.48 13.46
C SER A 98 12.25 -4.90 13.43
N PRO A 99 11.40 -4.43 14.39
CA PRO A 99 9.96 -4.68 14.36
C PRO A 99 9.28 -4.26 13.04
N MET A 100 9.87 -3.29 12.33
CA MET A 100 9.36 -2.76 11.06
C MET A 100 9.95 -3.43 9.82
N GLN A 101 10.63 -4.58 9.96
CA GLN A 101 11.23 -5.28 8.81
C GLN A 101 10.30 -5.47 7.60
N PRO A 102 8.98 -5.75 7.75
CA PRO A 102 8.10 -5.89 6.59
C PRO A 102 8.05 -4.60 5.74
N LEU A 103 7.97 -3.44 6.37
CA LEU A 103 7.99 -2.14 5.69
C LEU A 103 9.37 -1.81 5.13
N LEU A 104 10.43 -2.09 5.89
CA LEU A 104 11.81 -1.90 5.42
C LEU A 104 12.08 -2.73 4.17
N ARG A 105 11.55 -3.95 4.08
CA ARG A 105 11.66 -4.79 2.90
C ARG A 105 10.93 -4.21 1.69
N LEU A 106 9.71 -3.70 1.88
CA LEU A 106 8.98 -3.01 0.80
C LEU A 106 9.73 -1.77 0.31
N LEU A 107 10.36 -1.02 1.22
CA LEU A 107 11.20 0.11 0.85
C LEU A 107 12.45 -0.34 0.10
N ALA A 108 13.14 -1.38 0.58
CA ALA A 108 14.30 -1.96 -0.10
C ALA A 108 13.96 -2.41 -1.54
N ASP A 109 12.82 -3.07 -1.72
CA ASP A 109 12.33 -3.49 -3.03
C ASP A 109 12.00 -2.28 -3.92
N ALA A 110 11.44 -1.21 -3.35
CA ALA A 110 11.07 0.01 -4.08
C ALA A 110 12.26 0.92 -4.45
N VAL A 111 13.45 0.64 -3.91
CA VAL A 111 14.70 1.36 -4.23
C VAL A 111 15.69 0.50 -5.01
N ALA A 112 15.42 -0.81 -5.13
CA ALA A 112 16.29 -1.74 -5.82
C ALA A 112 16.48 -1.31 -7.29
N PRO A 113 17.73 -1.11 -7.76
CA PRO A 113 18.01 -0.69 -9.13
C PRO A 113 17.41 -1.63 -10.18
N ALA A 114 17.35 -2.94 -9.87
CA ALA A 114 16.76 -3.96 -10.72
C ALA A 114 15.24 -3.78 -10.93
N ASN A 115 14.54 -3.24 -9.92
CA ASN A 115 13.10 -2.97 -10.01
C ASN A 115 12.87 -1.60 -10.66
N LEU A 116 13.70 -0.60 -10.35
CA LEU A 116 13.63 0.73 -10.93
C LEU A 116 13.90 0.74 -12.44
N SER A 117 14.82 -0.09 -12.92
CA SER A 117 15.14 -0.19 -14.35
C SER A 117 14.04 -0.85 -15.20
N GLN A 118 13.11 -1.57 -14.56
CA GLN A 118 11.94 -2.17 -15.22
C GLN A 118 10.77 -1.19 -15.35
N MET A 119 10.83 -0.02 -14.69
CA MET A 119 9.80 1.01 -14.81
C MET A 119 9.91 1.72 -16.16
N ASP A 120 8.80 2.30 -16.60
CA ASP A 120 8.76 3.11 -17.83
C ASP A 120 9.74 4.30 -17.72
N PHE A 121 10.37 4.67 -18.83
CA PHE A 121 11.30 5.79 -18.90
C PHE A 121 10.63 7.12 -18.50
N VAL A 122 9.34 7.30 -18.83
CA VAL A 122 8.56 8.51 -18.48
C VAL A 122 8.46 8.71 -16.96
N TRP A 123 8.60 7.64 -16.17
CA TRP A 123 8.66 7.71 -14.70
C TRP A 123 9.93 8.37 -14.15
N MET A 124 10.98 8.48 -14.97
CA MET A 124 12.31 9.00 -14.58
C MET A 124 12.90 8.28 -13.36
N PRO A 125 13.12 6.94 -13.41
CA PRO A 125 13.59 6.16 -12.27
C PRO A 125 14.99 6.54 -11.75
N CYS A 126 15.79 7.26 -12.55
CA CYS A 126 17.12 7.74 -12.20
C CYS A 126 17.14 9.10 -11.49
N LEU A 127 16.00 9.79 -11.38
CA LEU A 127 15.89 11.09 -10.71
C LEU A 127 15.63 10.93 -9.20
#